data_AF-A0A848RUJ8-F1
#
_entry.id   AF-A0A848RUJ8-F1
#
_cell.length_a   1.000
_cell.length_b   1.000
_cell.length_c   1.000
_cell.angle_alpha   90.00
_cell.angle_beta   90.00
_cell.angle_gamma   90.00
#
_symmetry.space_group_name_H-M   'P 1'
#
loop_
_entity.id
_entity.type
_entity.pdbx_description
1 polymer ?
#
loop_
_entity_poly.entity_id
_entity_poly.type
_entity_poly.pdbx_seq_one_letter_code
_entity_poly.pdbx_strand_id
1 'polypeptide(L)'
;MVRPKWIAALLLALVIAGAFAWLGQWQLERAVESGHVVEHPTETVKPLNEIATVNSPPTTAGVGQLVTSRGTFSATDYGILVGRLNDGAAGYWVIARFTPAADDADGKTAQLAVARGWAPTEQKAKAAIAQLRNQPETPVTLTGRLLPSEAPEAPKENTDPFAMKDMAVAALVNTWHGIGDSDVYSSYLVEHGTPPAGLTAIYSPPPIEQATVNWLNIFYAAEWAIFAGFAIFLWYRVVKDAWEKQREDAETAYEAALAAWRGEPVGQPATGGTETEQN
;
A
#
# COMPACT_ATOMS: atom_id res chain seq x y z
N MET A 1 41.87 25.14 -34.28
CA MET A 1 42.34 23.80 -33.88
C MET A 1 41.50 23.33 -32.70
N VAL A 2 40.75 22.25 -32.88
CA VAL A 2 39.89 21.67 -31.82
C VAL A 2 40.81 21.28 -30.67
N ARG A 3 40.77 22.00 -29.54
CA ARG A 3 41.71 21.73 -28.45
C ARG A 3 41.30 20.40 -27.80
N PRO A 4 42.15 19.35 -27.81
CA PRO A 4 41.80 18.01 -27.30
C PRO A 4 41.31 18.03 -25.84
N LYS A 5 41.67 19.06 -25.07
CA LYS A 5 41.15 19.33 -23.73
C LYS A 5 39.62 19.48 -23.67
N TRP A 6 38.99 20.15 -24.64
CA TRP A 6 37.53 20.37 -24.64
C TRP A 6 36.76 19.12 -25.05
N ILE A 7 37.36 18.30 -25.91
CA ILE A 7 36.84 16.97 -26.29
C ILE A 7 36.93 16.04 -25.08
N ALA A 8 38.07 16.01 -24.38
CA ALA A 8 38.23 15.22 -23.15
C ALA A 8 37.24 15.65 -22.06
N ALA A 9 37.02 16.96 -21.89
CA ALA A 9 36.03 17.50 -20.96
C ALA A 9 34.59 17.11 -21.36
N LEU A 10 34.26 17.08 -22.66
CA LEU A 10 32.97 16.62 -23.15
C LEU A 10 32.77 15.14 -22.84
N LEU A 11 33.77 14.31 -23.13
CA LEU A 11 33.71 12.88 -22.82
C LEU A 11 33.51 12.62 -21.33
N LEU A 12 34.21 13.36 -20.47
CA LEU A 12 34.01 13.28 -19.03
C LEU A 12 32.59 13.68 -18.61
N ALA A 13 32.06 14.78 -19.16
CA ALA A 13 30.70 15.22 -18.87
C ALA A 13 29.64 14.20 -19.33
N LEU A 14 29.84 13.57 -20.49
CA LEU A 14 28.97 12.51 -20.99
C LEU A 14 29.03 11.24 -20.13
N VAL A 15 30.21 10.87 -19.63
CA VAL A 15 30.35 9.73 -18.70
C VAL A 15 29.61 10.00 -17.39
N ILE A 16 29.75 11.20 -16.83
CA ILE A 16 29.04 11.60 -15.59
C ILE A 16 27.52 11.64 -15.83
N ALA A 17 27.07 12.25 -16.92
CA ALA A 17 25.65 12.29 -17.27
C ALA A 17 25.08 10.89 -17.49
N GLY A 18 25.84 9.99 -18.13
CA GLY A 18 25.48 8.59 -18.30
C GLY A 18 25.35 7.84 -16.98
N ALA A 19 26.25 8.09 -16.03
CA ALA A 19 26.16 7.51 -14.68
C ALA A 19 24.91 7.98 -13.93
N PHE A 20 24.58 9.27 -13.99
CA PHE A 20 23.34 9.78 -13.39
C PHE A 20 22.08 9.26 -14.09
N ALA A 21 22.06 9.18 -15.42
CA ALA A 21 20.95 8.60 -16.17
C ALA A 21 20.73 7.12 -15.81
N TRP A 22 21.82 6.36 -15.64
CA TRP A 22 21.75 4.97 -15.21
C TRP A 22 21.20 4.81 -13.79
N LEU A 23 21.64 5.63 -12.83
CA LEU A 23 21.10 5.65 -11.48
C LEU A 23 19.62 6.07 -11.43
N GLY A 24 19.23 7.04 -12.27
CA GLY A 24 17.84 7.47 -12.42
C GLY A 24 16.94 6.37 -12.99
N GLN A 25 17.42 5.64 -14.01
CA GLN A 25 16.76 4.45 -14.54
C GLN A 25 16.55 3.38 -13.47
N TRP A 26 17.58 3.09 -12.69
CA TRP A 26 17.48 2.12 -11.60
C TRP A 26 16.45 2.54 -10.53
N GLN A 27 16.39 3.83 -10.18
CA GLN A 27 15.36 4.33 -9.25
C GLN A 27 13.94 4.22 -9.83
N LEU A 28 13.78 4.48 -11.13
CA LEU A 28 12.50 4.37 -11.82
C LEU A 28 12.01 2.91 -11.87
N GLU A 29 12.90 1.96 -12.18
CA GLU A 29 12.61 0.52 -12.12
C GLU A 29 12.11 0.12 -10.73
N ARG A 30 12.80 0.55 -9.66
CA ARG A 30 12.36 0.26 -8.28
C ARG A 30 11.04 0.93 -7.93
N ALA A 31 10.74 2.11 -8.46
CA ALA A 31 9.46 2.78 -8.24
C ALA A 31 8.29 1.98 -8.79
N VAL A 32 8.47 1.38 -9.98
CA VAL A 32 7.48 0.51 -10.63
C VAL A 32 7.42 -0.85 -9.95
N GLU A 33 8.57 -1.44 -9.63
CA GLU A 33 8.65 -2.78 -9.03
C GLU A 33 8.11 -2.81 -7.60
N SER A 34 8.27 -1.73 -6.83
CA SER A 34 7.60 -1.58 -5.52
C SER A 34 6.07 -1.54 -5.60
N GLY A 35 5.52 -1.32 -6.80
CA GLY A 35 4.10 -1.39 -7.10
C GLY A 35 3.63 -2.78 -7.52
N HIS A 36 4.52 -3.78 -7.64
CA HIS A 36 4.09 -5.16 -7.84
C HIS A 36 3.46 -5.68 -6.55
N VAL A 37 2.14 -5.53 -6.48
CA VAL A 37 1.28 -6.31 -5.61
C VAL A 37 1.65 -7.78 -5.80
N VAL A 38 2.06 -8.45 -4.72
CA VAL A 38 2.07 -9.91 -4.70
C VAL A 38 0.60 -10.32 -4.74
N GLU A 39 0.10 -10.66 -5.92
CA GLU A 39 -1.26 -11.17 -6.06
C GLU A 39 -1.37 -12.45 -5.25
N HIS A 40 -1.98 -12.35 -4.07
CA HIS A 40 -2.44 -13.51 -3.33
C HIS A 40 -3.75 -13.94 -3.98
N PRO A 41 -3.83 -15.10 -4.66
CA PRO A 41 -5.08 -15.55 -5.24
C PRO A 41 -6.05 -15.95 -4.12
N THR A 42 -6.78 -14.98 -3.59
CA THR A 42 -7.73 -15.13 -2.48
C THR A 42 -8.93 -15.98 -2.85
N GLU A 43 -9.18 -16.19 -4.15
CA GLU A 43 -10.31 -16.96 -4.65
C GLU A 43 -10.04 -18.48 -4.71
N THR A 44 -8.78 -18.89 -4.57
CA THR A 44 -8.46 -20.33 -4.43
C THR A 44 -8.80 -20.77 -3.01
N VAL A 45 -9.83 -21.60 -2.84
CA VAL A 45 -10.24 -22.09 -1.52
C VAL A 45 -9.13 -22.93 -0.87
N LYS A 46 -8.77 -22.61 0.38
CA LYS A 46 -7.77 -23.34 1.18
C LYS A 46 -8.34 -23.83 2.51
N PRO A 47 -7.77 -24.88 3.13
CA PRO A 47 -8.15 -25.27 4.49
C PRO A 47 -7.94 -24.14 5.50
N LEU A 48 -8.84 -24.01 6.49
CA LEU A 48 -8.77 -22.96 7.51
C LEU A 48 -7.46 -23.00 8.32
N ASN A 49 -7.01 -24.20 8.72
CA ASN A 49 -5.77 -24.42 9.49
C ASN A 49 -4.49 -24.06 8.73
N GLU A 50 -4.49 -24.09 7.40
CA GLU A 50 -3.33 -23.64 6.61
C GLU A 50 -3.17 -22.12 6.61
N ILE A 51 -4.23 -21.38 6.94
CA ILE A 51 -4.32 -19.93 6.77
C ILE A 51 -4.44 -19.17 8.09
N ALA A 52 -5.16 -19.74 9.05
CA ALA A 52 -5.46 -19.12 10.33
C ALA A 52 -5.05 -20.03 11.48
N THR A 53 -4.33 -19.45 12.44
CA THR A 53 -3.99 -20.09 13.70
C THR A 53 -4.89 -19.54 14.79
N VAL A 54 -5.41 -20.43 15.64
CA VAL A 54 -6.20 -20.05 16.81
C VAL A 54 -5.40 -19.14 17.76
N ASN A 55 -6.10 -18.24 18.48
CA ASN A 55 -5.50 -17.26 19.41
C ASN A 55 -4.37 -16.42 18.82
N SER A 56 -4.29 -16.32 17.49
CA SER A 56 -3.25 -15.56 16.78
C SER A 56 -3.89 -14.43 15.97
N PRO A 57 -3.18 -13.32 15.73
CA PRO A 57 -3.67 -12.26 14.86
C PRO A 57 -3.77 -12.75 13.40
N PRO A 58 -4.65 -12.15 12.58
CA PRO A 58 -4.75 -12.45 11.16
C PRO A 58 -3.42 -12.19 10.44
N THR A 59 -3.03 -13.08 9.51
CA THR A 59 -1.86 -12.88 8.65
C THR A 59 -2.24 -12.09 7.41
N THR A 60 -1.28 -11.38 6.79
CA THR A 60 -1.53 -10.66 5.52
C THR A 60 -2.09 -11.58 4.44
N ALA A 61 -1.53 -12.79 4.31
CA ALA A 61 -1.99 -13.78 3.34
C ALA A 61 -3.36 -14.39 3.67
N GLY A 62 -3.81 -14.33 4.93
CA GLY A 62 -5.10 -14.85 5.36
C GLY A 62 -6.24 -13.84 5.26
N VAL A 63 -5.94 -12.54 5.32
CA VAL A 63 -6.98 -11.52 5.16
C VAL A 63 -7.59 -11.58 3.77
N GLY A 64 -8.90 -11.79 3.73
CA GLY A 64 -9.66 -11.89 2.50
C GLY A 64 -9.52 -13.23 1.77
N GLN A 65 -8.74 -14.18 2.25
CA GLN A 65 -8.62 -15.51 1.65
C GLN A 65 -9.92 -16.31 1.80
N LEU A 66 -10.39 -16.96 0.72
CA LEU A 66 -11.44 -17.97 0.82
C LEU A 66 -10.87 -19.22 1.49
N VAL A 67 -11.55 -19.66 2.54
CA VAL A 67 -11.20 -20.87 3.28
C VAL A 67 -12.37 -21.83 3.38
N THR A 68 -12.06 -23.11 3.54
CA THR A 68 -13.03 -24.17 3.85
C THR A 68 -12.83 -24.64 5.28
N SER A 69 -13.93 -24.91 5.97
CA SER A 69 -13.91 -25.59 7.27
C SER A 69 -15.15 -26.48 7.44
N ARG A 70 -14.95 -27.66 8.02
CA ARG A 70 -15.94 -28.58 8.52
C ARG A 70 -16.13 -28.38 10.02
N GLY A 71 -17.37 -28.42 10.49
CA GLY A 71 -17.67 -28.21 11.91
C GLY A 71 -19.15 -28.06 12.17
N THR A 72 -19.53 -27.68 13.38
CA THR A 72 -20.94 -27.57 13.80
C THR A 72 -21.29 -26.14 14.18
N PHE A 73 -22.49 -25.70 13.81
CA PHE A 73 -23.05 -24.45 14.34
C PHE A 73 -23.70 -24.69 15.69
N SER A 74 -23.58 -23.71 16.60
CA SER A 74 -24.37 -23.68 17.83
C SER A 74 -25.85 -23.50 17.52
N ALA A 75 -26.73 -24.25 18.16
CA ALA A 75 -28.17 -24.07 18.09
C ALA A 75 -28.66 -22.84 18.88
N THR A 76 -27.86 -22.29 19.80
CA THR A 76 -28.27 -21.16 20.66
C THR A 76 -27.67 -19.84 20.23
N ASP A 77 -26.40 -19.87 19.82
CA ASP A 77 -25.55 -18.68 19.70
C ASP A 77 -25.65 -18.06 18.30
N TYR A 78 -26.82 -17.50 18.04
CA TYR A 78 -27.11 -16.66 16.88
C TYR A 78 -27.29 -15.19 17.30
N GLY A 79 -26.79 -14.29 16.48
CA GLY A 79 -26.92 -12.84 16.65
C GLY A 79 -27.35 -12.13 15.37
N ILE A 80 -27.67 -10.85 15.52
CA ILE A 80 -27.99 -9.95 14.40
C ILE A 80 -27.07 -8.74 14.49
N LEU A 81 -26.38 -8.42 13.40
CA LEU A 81 -25.73 -7.12 13.24
C LEU A 81 -26.64 -6.20 12.43
N VAL A 82 -26.81 -4.96 12.88
CA VAL A 82 -27.65 -3.94 12.24
C VAL A 82 -26.82 -3.02 11.36
N GLY A 83 -27.43 -2.45 10.31
CA GLY A 83 -26.80 -1.44 9.47
C GLY A 83 -25.73 -1.98 8.52
N ARG A 84 -25.69 -3.29 8.28
CA ARG A 84 -24.74 -3.92 7.37
C ARG A 84 -25.15 -3.70 5.92
N LEU A 85 -24.24 -3.16 5.12
CA LEU A 85 -24.45 -2.94 3.70
C LEU A 85 -24.30 -4.26 2.92
N ASN A 86 -25.16 -4.46 1.94
CA ASN A 86 -25.07 -5.54 0.97
C ASN A 86 -25.50 -5.00 -0.39
N ASP A 87 -24.57 -4.93 -1.35
CA ASP A 87 -24.80 -4.37 -2.68
C ASP A 87 -25.50 -2.99 -2.67
N GLY A 88 -25.00 -2.08 -1.80
CA GLY A 88 -25.53 -0.72 -1.66
C GLY A 88 -26.78 -0.58 -0.78
N ALA A 89 -27.40 -1.67 -0.33
CA ALA A 89 -28.56 -1.64 0.56
C ALA A 89 -28.18 -1.92 2.02
N ALA A 90 -28.63 -1.07 2.95
CA ALA A 90 -28.50 -1.32 4.38
C ALA A 90 -29.48 -2.41 4.84
N GLY A 91 -29.01 -3.31 5.70
CA GLY A 91 -29.83 -4.37 6.28
C GLY A 91 -29.15 -5.02 7.47
N TYR A 92 -29.29 -6.33 7.58
CA TYR A 92 -28.95 -7.08 8.78
C TYR A 92 -28.11 -8.30 8.43
N TRP A 93 -26.99 -8.52 9.13
CA TRP A 93 -26.30 -9.81 9.05
C TRP A 93 -26.82 -10.74 10.13
N VAL A 94 -27.09 -11.99 9.76
CA VAL A 94 -27.25 -13.09 10.71
C VAL A 94 -25.87 -13.67 10.97
N ILE A 95 -25.49 -13.75 12.24
CA ILE A 95 -24.20 -14.26 12.68
C ILE A 95 -24.41 -15.47 13.59
N ALA A 96 -23.45 -16.38 13.63
CA ALA A 96 -23.51 -17.58 14.45
C ALA A 96 -22.13 -17.95 14.98
N ARG A 97 -22.10 -18.63 16.14
CA ARG A 97 -20.92 -19.37 16.59
C ARG A 97 -20.82 -20.70 15.85
N PHE A 98 -19.62 -21.00 15.39
CA PHE A 98 -19.25 -22.25 14.75
C PHE A 98 -18.08 -22.90 15.49
N THR A 99 -18.14 -24.21 15.68
CA THR A 99 -17.06 -25.02 16.25
C THR A 99 -16.45 -25.84 15.11
N PRO A 100 -15.27 -25.45 14.57
CA PRO A 100 -14.54 -26.28 13.62
C PRO A 100 -14.25 -27.65 14.19
N ALA A 101 -14.22 -28.66 13.33
CA ALA A 101 -13.78 -30.00 13.69
C ALA A 101 -12.28 -29.98 14.04
N ALA A 102 -11.84 -30.95 14.84
CA ALA A 102 -10.50 -30.95 15.41
C ALA A 102 -9.37 -30.96 14.36
N ASP A 103 -9.62 -31.54 13.18
CA ASP A 103 -8.70 -31.51 12.04
C ASP A 103 -8.49 -30.09 11.49
N ASP A 104 -9.52 -29.24 11.50
CA ASP A 104 -9.44 -27.85 11.05
C ASP A 104 -8.90 -26.88 12.12
N ALA A 105 -8.75 -27.33 13.36
CA ALA A 105 -8.30 -26.53 14.50
C ALA A 105 -6.99 -27.05 15.12
N ASP A 106 -6.16 -27.75 14.34
CA ASP A 106 -4.87 -28.32 14.77
C ASP A 106 -4.97 -29.18 16.05
N GLY A 107 -6.06 -29.94 16.18
CA GLY A 107 -6.35 -30.79 17.32
C GLY A 107 -6.91 -30.08 18.55
N LYS A 108 -7.15 -28.76 18.47
CA LYS A 108 -7.70 -27.94 19.55
C LYS A 108 -9.21 -27.77 19.39
N THR A 109 -9.94 -27.59 20.49
CA THR A 109 -11.32 -27.10 20.42
C THR A 109 -11.28 -25.60 20.27
N ALA A 110 -11.82 -25.08 19.17
CA ALA A 110 -11.83 -23.66 18.87
C ALA A 110 -13.22 -23.16 18.46
N GLN A 111 -13.48 -21.88 18.69
CA GLN A 111 -14.70 -21.20 18.30
C GLN A 111 -14.40 -20.18 17.19
N LEU A 112 -15.27 -20.14 16.19
CA LEU A 112 -15.19 -19.24 15.03
C LEU A 112 -16.49 -18.46 14.90
N ALA A 113 -16.39 -17.14 14.77
CA ALA A 113 -17.53 -16.30 14.43
C ALA A 113 -17.80 -16.40 12.92
N VAL A 114 -19.05 -16.66 12.53
CA VAL A 114 -19.45 -16.79 11.12
C VAL A 114 -20.63 -15.87 10.82
N ALA A 115 -20.49 -15.01 9.81
CA ALA A 115 -21.59 -14.27 9.21
C ALA A 115 -22.27 -15.17 8.16
N ARG A 116 -23.49 -15.61 8.47
CA ARG A 116 -24.26 -16.64 7.73
C ARG A 116 -24.94 -16.11 6.48
N GLY A 117 -25.31 -14.82 6.48
CA GLY A 117 -26.08 -14.23 5.41
C GLY A 117 -26.69 -12.88 5.77
N TRP A 118 -27.22 -12.21 4.76
CA TRP A 118 -27.86 -10.89 4.88
C TRP A 118 -29.38 -10.98 4.76
N ALA A 119 -30.09 -10.14 5.50
CA ALA A 119 -31.53 -9.96 5.38
C ALA A 119 -31.88 -8.45 5.25
N PRO A 120 -32.91 -8.10 4.46
CA PRO A 120 -33.30 -6.70 4.26
C PRO A 120 -34.02 -6.10 5.47
N THR A 121 -34.56 -6.94 6.37
CA THR A 121 -35.28 -6.49 7.56
C THR A 121 -34.94 -7.36 8.76
N GLU A 122 -35.02 -6.78 9.96
CA GLU A 122 -34.78 -7.49 11.21
C GLU A 122 -35.75 -8.68 11.38
N GLN A 123 -37.01 -8.51 10.96
CA GLN A 123 -38.02 -9.58 11.03
C GLN A 123 -37.61 -10.80 10.18
N LYS A 124 -37.05 -10.59 8.99
CA LYS A 124 -36.53 -11.69 8.15
C LYS A 124 -35.28 -12.32 8.76
N ALA A 125 -34.37 -11.53 9.33
CA ALA A 125 -33.22 -12.04 10.06
C ALA A 125 -33.64 -12.94 11.23
N LYS A 126 -34.60 -12.49 12.05
CA LYS A 126 -35.16 -13.27 13.17
C LYS A 126 -35.86 -14.55 12.70
N ALA A 127 -36.62 -14.49 11.61
CA ALA A 127 -37.27 -15.66 11.03
C ALA A 127 -36.26 -16.70 10.52
N ALA A 128 -35.18 -16.26 9.86
CA ALA A 128 -34.09 -17.13 9.43
C ALA A 128 -33.37 -17.78 10.62
N ILE A 129 -33.08 -17.00 11.68
CA ILE A 129 -32.51 -17.55 12.92
C ILE A 129 -33.42 -18.61 13.52
N ALA A 130 -34.73 -18.37 13.61
CA ALA A 130 -35.67 -19.35 14.15
C ALA A 130 -35.66 -20.67 13.36
N GLN A 131 -35.52 -20.62 12.04
CA GLN A 131 -35.35 -21.82 11.21
C GLN A 131 -34.01 -22.50 11.44
N LEU A 132 -32.91 -21.74 11.49
CA LEU A 132 -31.55 -22.25 11.72
C LEU A 132 -31.42 -22.94 13.09
N ARG A 133 -32.03 -22.39 14.13
CA ARG A 133 -32.06 -22.99 15.49
C ARG A 133 -32.75 -24.34 15.56
N ASN A 134 -33.68 -24.62 14.63
CA ASN A 134 -34.39 -25.89 14.56
C ASN A 134 -33.62 -26.96 13.76
N GLN A 135 -32.48 -26.61 13.17
CA GLN A 135 -31.65 -27.58 12.46
C GLN A 135 -30.85 -28.44 13.45
N PRO A 136 -30.63 -29.73 13.15
CA PRO A 136 -29.73 -30.56 13.95
C PRO A 136 -28.30 -29.99 13.97
N GLU A 137 -27.61 -30.08 15.11
CA GLU A 137 -26.19 -29.73 15.25
C GLU A 137 -25.28 -30.79 14.61
N THR A 138 -25.44 -31.03 13.31
CA THR A 138 -24.62 -31.97 12.53
C THR A 138 -23.44 -31.26 11.86
N PRO A 139 -22.29 -31.92 11.69
CA PRO A 139 -21.17 -31.33 11.00
C PRO A 139 -21.52 -30.94 9.55
N VAL A 140 -21.21 -29.71 9.19
CA VAL A 140 -21.34 -29.16 7.84
C VAL A 140 -19.99 -28.67 7.37
N THR A 141 -19.74 -28.74 6.06
CA THR A 141 -18.61 -28.07 5.43
C THR A 141 -19.10 -26.76 4.86
N LEU A 142 -18.45 -25.67 5.25
CA LEU A 142 -18.73 -24.33 4.75
C LEU A 142 -17.47 -23.74 4.10
N THR A 143 -17.70 -22.92 3.10
CA THR A 143 -16.67 -22.06 2.51
C THR A 143 -16.99 -20.63 2.90
N GLY A 144 -15.97 -19.83 3.20
CA GLY A 144 -16.18 -18.42 3.50
C GLY A 144 -14.92 -17.60 3.35
N ARG A 145 -15.09 -16.28 3.30
CA ARG A 145 -13.98 -15.33 3.25
C ARG A 145 -13.54 -15.00 4.66
N LEU A 146 -12.26 -15.21 4.97
CA LEU A 146 -11.69 -14.88 6.28
C LEU A 146 -11.42 -13.38 6.37
N LEU A 147 -11.95 -12.72 7.39
CA LEU A 147 -11.78 -11.29 7.61
C LEU A 147 -11.29 -11.01 9.04
N PRO A 148 -10.49 -9.95 9.25
CA PRO A 148 -10.04 -9.56 10.58
C PRO A 148 -11.22 -9.11 11.44
N SER A 149 -11.17 -9.35 12.76
CA SER A 149 -12.15 -8.80 13.69
C SER A 149 -12.30 -7.29 13.52
N GLU A 150 -13.54 -6.82 13.51
CA GLU A 150 -13.84 -5.38 13.52
C GLU A 150 -13.63 -4.82 14.93
N ALA A 151 -13.34 -3.52 15.01
CA ALA A 151 -13.24 -2.83 16.29
C ALA A 151 -14.66 -2.58 16.83
N PRO A 152 -14.92 -2.80 18.13
CA PRO A 152 -16.21 -2.46 18.71
C PRO A 152 -16.40 -0.94 18.71
N GLU A 153 -17.52 -0.46 18.15
CA GLU A 153 -17.89 0.95 18.24
C GLU A 153 -18.79 1.22 19.46
N ALA A 154 -18.54 2.36 20.12
CA ALA A 154 -19.45 2.84 21.15
C ALA A 154 -20.81 3.23 20.51
N PRO A 155 -21.95 2.87 21.13
CA PRO A 155 -23.25 3.32 20.67
C PRO A 155 -23.30 4.85 20.58
N LYS A 156 -23.92 5.37 19.52
CA LYS A 156 -24.20 6.80 19.41
C LYS A 156 -25.27 7.18 20.43
N GLU A 157 -25.26 8.43 20.89
CA GLU A 157 -26.32 8.95 21.75
C GLU A 157 -27.71 8.69 21.13
N ASN A 158 -28.68 8.32 21.96
CA ASN A 158 -30.05 7.97 21.57
C ASN A 158 -30.19 6.80 20.59
N THR A 159 -29.20 5.89 20.52
CA THR A 159 -29.34 4.59 19.82
C THR A 159 -29.47 3.45 20.82
N ASP A 160 -30.01 2.31 20.37
CA ASP A 160 -30.10 1.10 21.21
C ASP A 160 -28.68 0.66 21.63
N PRO A 161 -28.36 0.67 22.94
CA PRO A 161 -27.03 0.30 23.43
C PRO A 161 -26.72 -1.19 23.27
N PHE A 162 -27.72 -2.03 23.01
CA PHE A 162 -27.55 -3.47 22.81
C PHE A 162 -27.50 -3.87 21.33
N ALA A 163 -27.71 -2.93 20.41
CA ALA A 163 -27.63 -3.20 18.99
C ALA A 163 -26.17 -3.41 18.55
N MET A 164 -25.86 -4.62 18.12
CA MET A 164 -24.55 -4.96 17.57
C MET A 164 -24.46 -4.48 16.12
N LYS A 165 -23.33 -3.88 15.74
CA LYS A 165 -23.07 -3.36 14.38
C LYS A 165 -21.85 -3.98 13.72
N ASP A 166 -20.92 -4.43 14.55
CA ASP A 166 -19.58 -4.84 14.14
C ASP A 166 -19.36 -6.33 14.41
N MET A 167 -18.60 -6.99 13.54
CA MET A 167 -18.07 -8.34 13.77
C MET A 167 -16.86 -8.29 14.71
N ALA A 168 -17.07 -7.76 15.92
CA ALA A 168 -16.05 -7.68 16.97
C ALA A 168 -15.98 -9.00 17.74
N VAL A 169 -15.06 -9.88 17.36
CA VAL A 169 -14.93 -11.23 17.94
C VAL A 169 -14.79 -11.18 19.46
N ALA A 170 -13.98 -10.26 19.97
CA ALA A 170 -13.79 -10.07 21.42
C ALA A 170 -15.09 -9.71 22.16
N ALA A 171 -16.03 -9.03 21.50
CA ALA A 171 -17.36 -8.77 22.07
C ALA A 171 -18.26 -10.00 21.96
N LEU A 172 -18.25 -10.69 20.81
CA LEU A 172 -19.09 -11.86 20.55
C LEU A 172 -18.81 -13.02 21.52
N VAL A 173 -17.55 -13.25 21.87
CA VAL A 173 -17.16 -14.31 22.83
C VAL A 173 -17.89 -14.17 24.17
N ASN A 174 -18.16 -12.95 24.63
CA ASN A 174 -18.91 -12.70 25.88
C ASN A 174 -20.41 -13.02 25.78
N THR A 175 -20.92 -13.28 24.58
CA THR A 175 -22.34 -13.61 24.33
C THR A 175 -22.58 -15.11 24.09
N TRP A 176 -21.51 -15.87 23.91
CA TRP A 176 -21.58 -17.28 23.53
C TRP A 176 -21.71 -18.19 24.74
N HIS A 177 -22.48 -19.26 24.59
CA HIS A 177 -22.74 -20.24 25.63
C HIS A 177 -21.86 -21.47 25.45
N GLY A 178 -21.45 -22.08 26.57
CA GLY A 178 -20.80 -23.39 26.55
C GLY A 178 -19.43 -23.41 25.87
N ILE A 179 -18.73 -22.28 25.79
CA ILE A 179 -17.40 -22.21 25.17
C ILE A 179 -16.29 -22.80 26.07
N GLY A 180 -16.48 -22.84 27.40
CA GLY A 180 -15.51 -23.44 28.33
C GLY A 180 -14.09 -22.90 28.14
N ASP A 181 -13.11 -23.80 28.12
CA ASP A 181 -11.70 -23.49 27.85
C ASP A 181 -11.36 -23.56 26.34
N SER A 182 -12.34 -23.38 25.45
CA SER A 182 -12.09 -23.40 24.00
C SER A 182 -11.23 -22.20 23.59
N ASP A 183 -10.33 -22.44 22.63
CA ASP A 183 -9.63 -21.37 21.94
C ASP A 183 -10.58 -20.60 21.00
N VAL A 184 -10.16 -19.41 20.54
CA VAL A 184 -10.98 -18.58 19.65
C VAL A 184 -10.13 -18.10 18.47
N TYR A 185 -10.70 -18.15 17.27
CA TYR A 185 -10.10 -17.46 16.12
C TYR A 185 -10.31 -15.96 16.25
N SER A 186 -9.22 -15.18 16.18
CA SER A 186 -9.29 -13.70 16.21
C SER A 186 -9.89 -13.09 14.94
N SER A 187 -10.11 -13.91 13.91
CA SER A 187 -10.78 -13.57 12.65
C SER A 187 -12.21 -14.09 12.68
N TYR A 188 -13.06 -13.53 11.83
CA TYR A 188 -14.36 -14.10 11.53
C TYR A 188 -14.44 -14.54 10.08
N LEU A 189 -15.47 -15.33 9.77
CA LEU A 189 -15.71 -15.83 8.44
C LEU A 189 -17.01 -15.27 7.87
N VAL A 190 -16.99 -14.78 6.63
CA VAL A 190 -18.20 -14.47 5.87
C VAL A 190 -18.53 -15.65 4.98
N GLU A 191 -19.65 -16.31 5.24
CA GLU A 191 -20.09 -17.48 4.46
C GLU A 191 -20.21 -17.12 2.97
N HIS A 192 -19.63 -17.95 2.12
CA HIS A 192 -19.55 -17.76 0.67
C HIS A 192 -20.32 -18.87 -0.04
N GLY A 193 -21.01 -18.51 -1.14
CA GLY A 193 -21.84 -19.43 -1.92
C GLY A 193 -23.33 -19.31 -1.57
N THR A 194 -24.02 -20.44 -1.50
CA THR A 194 -25.48 -20.47 -1.26
C THR A 194 -25.78 -20.14 0.20
N PRO A 195 -26.50 -19.05 0.49
CA PRO A 195 -26.85 -18.68 1.86
C PRO A 195 -27.91 -19.64 2.44
N PRO A 196 -28.07 -19.70 3.77
CA PRO A 196 -29.19 -20.39 4.40
C PRO A 196 -30.55 -19.86 3.92
N ALA A 197 -31.57 -20.72 3.96
CA ALA A 197 -32.92 -20.35 3.56
C ALA A 197 -33.41 -19.08 4.28
N GLY A 198 -34.01 -18.16 3.52
CA GLY A 198 -34.49 -16.87 4.04
C GLY A 198 -33.43 -15.78 4.13
N LEU A 199 -32.16 -16.08 3.83
CA LEU A 199 -31.06 -15.12 3.74
C LEU A 199 -30.58 -14.94 2.31
N THR A 200 -29.89 -13.83 2.08
CA THR A 200 -29.16 -13.52 0.84
C THR A 200 -27.66 -13.66 1.10
N ALA A 201 -26.89 -14.04 0.09
CA ALA A 201 -25.44 -14.09 0.19
C ALA A 201 -24.89 -12.70 0.56
N ILE A 202 -23.91 -12.67 1.46
CA ILE A 202 -23.20 -11.45 1.80
C ILE A 202 -22.22 -11.14 0.66
N TYR A 203 -22.30 -9.94 0.13
CA TYR A 203 -21.38 -9.41 -0.85
C TYR A 203 -20.01 -9.21 -0.21
N SER A 204 -19.08 -10.11 -0.54
CA SER A 204 -17.72 -10.14 -0.03
C SER A 204 -16.75 -10.32 -1.21
N PRO A 205 -16.47 -9.24 -1.96
CA PRO A 205 -15.59 -9.29 -3.12
C PRO A 205 -14.14 -9.61 -2.72
N PRO A 206 -13.30 -10.05 -3.67
CA PRO A 206 -11.87 -10.18 -3.46
C PRO A 206 -11.27 -8.85 -2.97
N PRO A 207 -10.30 -8.87 -2.04
CA PRO A 207 -9.55 -7.67 -1.69
C PRO A 207 -8.93 -7.04 -2.95
N ILE A 208 -9.15 -5.75 -3.13
CA ILE A 208 -8.49 -4.99 -4.20
C ILE A 208 -7.16 -4.51 -3.64
N GLU A 209 -6.09 -5.22 -3.98
CA GLU A 209 -4.73 -4.74 -3.76
C GLU A 209 -4.46 -3.60 -4.76
N GLN A 210 -4.39 -2.36 -4.27
CA GLN A 210 -4.03 -1.23 -5.12
C GLN A 210 -2.51 -1.17 -5.25
N ALA A 211 -2.00 -1.41 -6.46
CA ALA A 211 -0.62 -1.10 -6.79
C ALA A 211 -0.37 0.40 -6.55
N THR A 212 0.34 0.72 -5.48
CA THR A 212 0.74 2.10 -5.20
C THR A 212 2.10 2.35 -5.82
N VAL A 213 2.18 3.39 -6.64
CA VAL A 213 3.45 3.83 -7.21
C VAL A 213 4.23 4.55 -6.12
N ASN A 214 5.49 4.16 -5.91
CA ASN A 214 6.35 4.84 -4.95
C ASN A 214 6.81 6.20 -5.50
N TRP A 215 6.03 7.24 -5.19
CA TRP A 215 6.29 8.61 -5.60
C TRP A 215 7.66 9.15 -5.16
N LEU A 216 8.21 8.68 -4.03
CA LEU A 216 9.51 9.11 -3.55
C LEU A 216 10.63 8.72 -4.53
N ASN A 217 10.60 7.47 -5.01
CA ASN A 217 11.56 6.97 -5.99
C ASN A 217 11.42 7.67 -7.35
N ILE A 218 10.20 8.08 -7.74
CA ILE A 218 9.98 8.90 -8.94
C ILE A 218 10.66 10.26 -8.82
N PHE A 219 10.51 10.94 -7.67
CA PHE A 219 11.18 12.22 -7.46
C PHE A 219 12.71 12.07 -7.48
N TYR A 220 13.27 11.00 -6.91
CA TYR A 220 14.70 10.72 -7.02
C TYR A 220 15.14 10.47 -8.47
N ALA A 221 14.36 9.72 -9.26
CA ALA A 221 14.67 9.53 -10.68
C ALA A 221 14.70 10.86 -11.45
N ALA A 222 13.75 11.77 -11.15
CA ALA A 222 13.72 13.11 -11.74
C ALA A 222 14.93 13.97 -11.32
N GLU A 223 15.34 13.89 -10.05
CA GLU A 223 16.52 14.59 -9.53
C GLU A 223 17.80 14.17 -10.29
N TRP A 224 18.00 12.87 -10.49
CA TRP A 224 19.14 12.36 -11.27
C TRP A 224 19.13 12.83 -12.73
N ALA A 225 17.96 12.91 -13.35
CA ALA A 225 17.83 13.45 -14.71
C ALA A 225 18.21 14.94 -14.78
N ILE A 226 17.84 15.72 -13.76
CA ILE A 226 18.23 17.13 -13.65
C ILE A 226 19.75 17.24 -13.51
N PHE A 227 20.39 16.45 -12.64
CA PHE A 227 21.85 16.46 -12.48
C PHE A 227 22.60 16.06 -13.75
N ALA A 228 22.10 15.09 -14.50
CA ALA A 228 22.65 14.74 -15.81
C ALA A 228 22.61 15.93 -16.79
N GLY A 229 21.49 16.65 -16.83
CA GLY A 229 21.35 17.88 -17.61
C GLY A 229 22.31 18.99 -17.16
N PHE A 230 22.46 19.19 -15.84
CA PHE A 230 23.39 20.16 -15.27
C PHE A 230 24.85 19.86 -15.63
N ALA A 231 25.27 18.60 -15.66
CA ALA A 231 26.63 18.23 -16.05
C ALA A 231 26.97 18.66 -17.50
N ILE A 232 26.02 18.44 -18.42
CA ILE A 232 26.15 18.85 -19.82
C ILE A 232 26.13 20.38 -19.95
N PHE A 233 25.24 21.04 -19.21
CA PHE A 233 25.15 22.50 -19.17
C PHE A 233 26.44 23.16 -18.65
N LEU A 234 27.03 22.62 -17.58
CA LEU A 234 28.29 23.12 -17.03
C LEU A 234 29.44 22.97 -18.03
N TRP A 235 29.53 21.84 -18.74
CA TRP A 235 30.50 21.69 -19.83
C TRP A 235 30.30 22.78 -20.90
N TYR A 236 29.06 22.96 -21.37
CA TYR A 236 28.74 23.98 -22.37
C TYR A 236 29.15 25.38 -21.89
N ARG A 237 28.83 25.72 -20.64
CA ARG A 237 29.14 27.03 -20.06
C ARG A 237 30.64 27.26 -19.95
N VAL A 238 31.41 26.29 -19.44
CA VAL A 238 32.87 26.43 -19.34
C VAL A 238 33.53 26.54 -20.72
N VAL A 239 33.03 25.81 -21.73
CA VAL A 239 33.51 25.93 -23.11
C VAL A 239 33.20 27.32 -23.68
N LYS A 240 31.96 27.80 -23.48
CA LYS A 240 31.51 29.11 -23.95
C LYS A 240 32.32 30.23 -23.31
N ASP A 241 32.45 30.24 -21.98
CA ASP A 241 33.19 31.27 -21.24
C ASP A 241 34.67 31.31 -21.68
N ALA A 242 35.28 30.14 -21.93
CA ALA A 242 36.66 30.07 -22.41
C ALA A 242 36.82 30.45 -23.89
N TRP A 243 35.78 30.29 -24.70
CA TRP A 243 35.75 30.75 -26.08
C TRP A 243 35.58 32.28 -26.16
N GLU A 244 34.68 32.84 -25.34
CA GLU A 244 34.47 34.29 -25.20
C GLU A 244 35.77 34.97 -24.76
N LYS A 245 36.44 34.46 -23.71
CA LYS A 245 37.73 34.98 -23.26
C LYS A 245 38.81 34.94 -24.35
N GLN A 246 38.91 33.84 -25.10
CA GLN A 246 39.86 33.75 -26.21
C GLN A 246 39.57 34.76 -27.31
N ARG A 247 38.30 35.10 -27.53
CA ARG A 247 37.89 36.08 -28.53
C ARG A 247 38.25 37.50 -28.08
N GLU A 248 38.00 37.83 -26.81
CA GLU A 248 38.40 39.11 -26.19
C GLU A 248 39.93 39.29 -26.18
N ASP A 249 40.69 38.26 -25.81
CA ASP A 249 42.16 38.28 -25.84
C ASP A 249 42.69 38.48 -27.28
N ALA A 250 42.05 37.85 -28.28
CA ALA A 250 42.43 37.99 -29.68
C ALA A 250 42.09 39.37 -30.26
N GLU A 251 40.95 39.94 -29.87
CA GLU A 251 40.53 41.30 -30.24
C GLU A 251 41.47 42.34 -29.63
N THR A 252 41.79 42.22 -28.34
CA THR A 252 42.76 43.08 -27.65
C THR A 252 44.15 43.00 -28.28
N ALA A 253 44.62 41.80 -28.63
CA ALA A 253 45.90 41.60 -29.31
C ALA A 253 45.90 42.20 -30.74
N TYR A 254 44.78 42.10 -31.45
CA TYR A 254 44.60 42.70 -32.77
C TYR A 254 44.58 44.23 -32.70
N GLU A 255 43.88 44.82 -31.73
CA GLU A 255 43.87 46.26 -31.47
C GLU A 255 45.27 46.78 -31.11
N ALA A 256 45.98 46.07 -30.23
CA ALA A 256 47.36 46.40 -29.87
C ALA A 256 48.29 46.35 -31.10
N ALA A 257 48.13 45.34 -31.97
CA ALA A 257 48.89 45.23 -33.22
C ALA A 257 48.54 46.36 -34.20
N LEU A 258 47.27 46.77 -34.29
CA LEU A 258 46.83 47.91 -35.10
C LEU A 258 47.37 49.24 -34.58
N ALA A 259 47.35 49.46 -33.26
CA ALA A 259 47.91 50.66 -32.63
C ALA A 259 49.43 50.76 -32.88
N ALA A 260 50.15 49.64 -32.74
CA ALA A 260 51.57 49.56 -33.05
C ALA A 260 51.87 49.84 -34.53
N TRP A 261 51.03 49.37 -35.46
CA TRP A 261 51.16 49.65 -36.89
C TRP A 261 50.82 51.11 -37.24
N ARG A 262 49.88 51.74 -36.54
CA ARG A 262 49.50 53.15 -36.72
C ARG A 262 50.45 54.15 -36.06
N GLY A 263 51.36 53.71 -35.19
CA GLY A 263 52.35 54.57 -34.53
C GLY A 263 51.83 55.35 -33.32
N GLU A 264 50.74 54.90 -32.68
CA GLU A 264 50.18 55.52 -31.48
C GLU A 264 50.85 54.97 -30.20
N PRO A 265 51.10 55.79 -29.16
CA PRO A 265 51.77 55.31 -27.94
C PRO A 265 50.86 54.37 -27.15
N VAL A 266 51.37 53.19 -26.80
CA VAL A 266 50.70 52.17 -25.97
C VAL A 266 50.50 52.73 -24.55
N GLY A 267 49.24 52.97 -24.16
CA GLY A 267 48.88 53.42 -22.82
C GLY A 267 49.26 52.38 -21.76
N GLN A 268 50.09 52.78 -20.80
CA GLN A 268 50.56 51.94 -19.69
C GLN A 268 49.45 51.77 -18.64
N PRO A 269 49.24 50.56 -18.06
CA PRO A 269 48.22 50.36 -17.05
C PRO A 269 48.57 51.14 -15.77
N ALA A 270 47.58 51.83 -15.20
CA ALA A 270 47.72 52.62 -13.99
C ALA A 270 48.17 51.76 -12.81
N THR A 271 49.43 51.89 -12.40
CA THR A 271 49.92 51.38 -11.11
C THR A 271 49.43 52.30 -10.00
N GLY A 272 48.62 51.74 -9.09
CA GLY A 272 48.07 52.41 -7.93
C GLY A 272 49.14 53.06 -7.06
N GLY A 273 48.90 54.31 -6.68
CA GLY A 273 49.72 55.08 -5.76
C GLY A 273 49.65 54.52 -4.34
N THR A 274 50.82 54.40 -3.74
CA THR A 274 51.10 54.03 -2.35
C THR A 274 50.56 55.06 -1.35
N GLU A 275 49.76 54.61 -0.39
CA GLU A 275 49.40 55.35 0.82
C GLU A 275 50.52 55.10 1.86
N THR A 276 51.16 56.18 2.30
CA THR A 276 52.13 56.18 3.41
C THR A 276 51.54 57.09 4.48
N GLU A 277 51.19 56.54 5.64
CA GLU A 277 50.92 57.34 6.85
C GLU A 277 51.63 56.71 8.05
N GLN A 278 52.68 57.38 8.51
CA GLN A 278 53.19 57.35 9.87
C GLN A 278 52.66 58.61 10.56
N ASN A 279 51.78 58.46 11.56
CA ASN A 279 52.01 58.79 12.97
C ASN A 279 50.70 58.68 13.76
#